data_AF-A0A5Q4ETH2-F1
#
_entry.id   AF-A0A5Q4ETH2-F1
#
_cell.length_a   1.000
_cell.length_b   1.000
_cell.length_c   1.000
_cell.angle_alpha   90.00
_cell.angle_beta   90.00
_cell.angle_gamma   90.00
#
_symmetry.space_group_name_H-M   'P 1'
#
loop_
_entity.id
_entity.type
_entity.pdbx_description
1 polymer ?
#
loop_
_entity_poly.entity_id
_entity_poly.type
_entity_poly.pdbx_seq_one_letter_code
_entity_poly.pdbx_strand_id
1 'polypeptide(L)'
;MLRLTAEQYERFVALRRGAYEGKVCEILTRKYPKHTEAMSSDQLLQFVSVGIGRARRYGIANQRSVFKFIVLMLIAGSRFDEDPAVQYILEDQTLDPDDRPEVLFHATVNTAKRSM
;
A
#
# COMPACT_ATOMS: atom_id res chain seq x y z
N MET A 1 -16.87 25.82 -20.58
CA MET A 1 -17.19 24.54 -19.92
C MET A 1 -16.24 23.48 -20.47
N LEU A 2 -15.40 22.86 -19.65
CA LEU A 2 -14.60 21.70 -20.07
C LEU A 2 -15.54 20.48 -20.20
N ARG A 3 -15.63 19.85 -21.37
CA ARG A 3 -16.26 18.53 -21.56
C ARG A 3 -15.16 17.47 -21.61
N LEU A 4 -15.03 16.68 -20.56
CA LEU A 4 -14.11 15.54 -20.53
C LEU A 4 -14.84 14.33 -21.17
N THR A 5 -14.32 13.81 -22.27
CA THR A 5 -14.79 12.55 -22.85
C THR A 5 -14.37 11.37 -21.96
N ALA A 6 -15.03 10.22 -22.10
CA ALA A 6 -14.66 9.00 -21.37
C ALA A 6 -13.18 8.61 -21.61
N GLU A 7 -12.70 8.73 -22.84
CA GLU A 7 -11.29 8.46 -23.17
C GLU A 7 -10.33 9.43 -22.45
N GLN A 8 -10.67 10.73 -22.40
CA GLN A 8 -9.87 11.72 -21.68
C GLN A 8 -9.89 11.48 -20.16
N TYR A 9 -11.01 11.04 -19.62
CA TYR A 9 -11.13 10.66 -18.21
C TYR A 9 -10.25 9.45 -17.88
N GLU A 10 -10.30 8.39 -18.68
CA GLU A 10 -9.49 7.19 -18.47
C GLU A 10 -7.99 7.49 -18.55
N ARG A 11 -7.57 8.29 -19.53
CA ARG A 11 -6.17 8.75 -19.63
C ARG A 11 -5.75 9.53 -18.40
N PHE A 12 -6.61 10.42 -17.90
CA PHE A 12 -6.32 11.18 -16.69
C PHE A 12 -6.18 10.27 -15.46
N VAL A 13 -7.07 9.28 -15.32
CA VAL A 13 -7.01 8.28 -14.23
C VAL A 13 -5.72 7.46 -14.31
N ALA A 14 -5.35 6.98 -15.49
CA ALA A 14 -4.12 6.23 -15.73
C ALA A 14 -2.85 7.06 -15.38
N LEU A 15 -2.81 8.32 -15.82
CA LEU A 15 -1.70 9.24 -15.51
C LEU A 15 -1.56 9.46 -13.99
N ARG A 16 -2.67 9.73 -13.29
CA ARG A 16 -2.63 9.90 -11.82
C ARG A 16 -2.18 8.63 -11.11
N ARG A 17 -2.63 7.46 -11.59
CA ARG A 17 -2.23 6.17 -11.01
C ARG A 17 -0.72 5.95 -11.15
N GLY A 18 -0.19 6.12 -12.36
CA GLY A 18 1.25 5.99 -12.62
C GLY A 18 2.08 6.98 -11.80
N ALA A 19 1.62 8.23 -11.67
CA ALA A 19 2.29 9.24 -10.84
C ALA A 19 2.31 8.85 -9.35
N TYR A 20 1.22 8.28 -8.84
CA TYR A 20 1.17 7.80 -7.46
C TYR A 20 2.09 6.59 -7.25
N GLU A 21 2.04 5.59 -8.13
CA GLU A 21 2.90 4.41 -8.07
C GLU A 21 4.39 4.80 -8.10
N GLY A 22 4.79 5.69 -9.01
CA GLY A 22 6.15 6.20 -9.08
C GLY A 22 6.59 6.94 -7.81
N LYS A 23 5.71 7.77 -7.23
CA LYS A 23 5.97 8.45 -5.96
C LYS A 23 6.13 7.47 -4.80
N VAL A 24 5.34 6.40 -4.76
CA VAL A 24 5.48 5.36 -3.73
C VAL A 24 6.82 4.65 -3.90
N CYS A 25 7.20 4.24 -5.11
CA CYS A 25 8.51 3.63 -5.38
C CYS A 25 9.66 4.52 -4.90
N GLU A 26 9.64 5.82 -5.22
CA GLU A 26 10.67 6.77 -4.78
C GLU A 26 10.77 6.83 -3.24
N ILE A 27 9.64 6.90 -2.56
CA ILE A 27 9.60 6.94 -1.09
C ILE A 27 10.11 5.63 -0.49
N LEU A 28 9.74 4.48 -1.06
CA LEU A 28 10.17 3.17 -0.58
C LEU A 28 11.68 2.99 -0.72
N THR A 29 12.24 3.30 -1.88
CA THR A 29 13.69 3.24 -2.12
C THR A 29 14.46 4.15 -1.18
N ARG A 30 13.95 5.36 -0.91
CA ARG A 30 14.60 6.32 -0.01
C ARG A 30 14.50 5.91 1.47
N LYS A 31 13.35 5.40 1.92
CA LYS A 31 13.08 5.15 3.36
C LYS A 31 13.42 3.73 3.80
N TYR A 32 13.36 2.76 2.89
CA TYR A 32 13.56 1.34 3.19
C TYR A 32 14.60 0.71 2.25
N PRO A 33 15.81 1.31 2.09
CA PRO A 33 16.78 0.89 1.08
C PRO A 33 17.14 -0.59 1.20
N LYS A 34 17.32 -1.11 2.42
CA LYS A 34 17.61 -2.53 2.68
C LYS A 34 16.53 -3.50 2.18
N HIS A 35 15.28 -3.06 2.09
CA HIS A 35 14.16 -3.89 1.65
C HIS A 35 13.93 -3.77 0.13
N THR A 36 14.47 -2.72 -0.50
CA THR A 36 14.29 -2.44 -1.93
C THR A 36 15.55 -2.70 -2.75
N GLU A 37 16.73 -2.81 -2.15
CA GLU A 37 18.02 -2.93 -2.86
C GLU A 37 18.11 -4.18 -3.77
N ALA A 38 17.41 -5.26 -3.40
CA ALA A 38 17.36 -6.49 -4.19
C ALA A 38 16.32 -6.44 -5.32
N MET A 39 15.50 -5.39 -5.40
CA MET A 39 14.45 -5.24 -6.40
C MET A 39 14.91 -4.32 -7.54
N SER A 40 14.71 -4.74 -8.78
CA SER A 40 14.77 -3.83 -9.91
C SER A 40 13.62 -2.80 -9.84
N SER A 41 13.74 -1.70 -10.59
CA SER A 41 12.67 -0.70 -10.69
C SER A 41 11.33 -1.30 -11.13
N ASP A 42 11.36 -2.25 -12.07
CA ASP A 42 10.15 -2.94 -12.56
C ASP A 42 9.56 -3.87 -11.49
N GLN A 43 10.40 -4.57 -10.73
CA GLN A 43 9.96 -5.42 -9.63
C GLN A 43 9.33 -4.59 -8.51
N LEU A 44 9.92 -3.44 -8.17
CA LEU A 44 9.37 -2.52 -7.16
C LEU A 44 8.04 -1.92 -7.64
N LEU A 45 7.95 -1.51 -8.91
CA LEU A 45 6.71 -1.00 -9.48
C LEU A 45 5.60 -2.07 -9.46
N GLN A 46 5.94 -3.31 -9.84
CA GLN A 46 5.01 -4.42 -9.78
C GLN A 46 4.57 -4.72 -8.35
N PHE A 47 5.49 -4.70 -7.39
CA PHE A 47 5.22 -4.86 -5.97
C PHE A 47 4.22 -3.80 -5.47
N VAL A 48 4.45 -2.52 -5.82
CA VAL A 48 3.55 -1.41 -5.48
C VAL A 48 2.18 -1.60 -6.12
N SER A 49 2.11 -1.94 -7.41
CA SER A 49 0.85 -2.17 -8.12
C SER A 49 0.03 -3.31 -7.50
N VAL A 50 0.68 -4.41 -7.12
CA VAL A 50 0.05 -5.52 -6.38
C VAL A 50 -0.47 -5.05 -5.02
N GLY A 51 0.33 -4.30 -4.26
CA GLY A 51 -0.07 -3.77 -2.96
C GLY A 51 -1.28 -2.84 -3.04
N ILE A 52 -1.35 -1.97 -4.05
CA ILE A 52 -2.54 -1.13 -4.31
C ILE A 52 -3.75 -2.01 -4.61
N GLY A 53 -3.60 -3.03 -5.46
CA GLY A 53 -4.66 -3.96 -5.80
C GLY A 53 -5.21 -4.69 -4.58
N ARG A 54 -4.33 -5.16 -3.69
CA ARG A 54 -4.71 -5.85 -2.45
C ARG A 54 -5.38 -4.91 -1.46
N ALA A 55 -4.82 -3.73 -1.21
CA ALA A 55 -5.41 -2.74 -0.31
C ALA A 55 -6.87 -2.42 -0.70
N ARG A 56 -7.13 -2.26 -2.00
CA ARG A 56 -8.49 -2.00 -2.52
C ARG A 56 -9.48 -3.13 -2.25
N ARG A 57 -9.04 -4.41 -2.18
CA ARG A 57 -9.93 -5.53 -1.85
C ARG A 57 -10.47 -5.43 -0.42
N TYR A 58 -9.71 -4.82 0.49
CA TYR A 58 -10.14 -4.53 1.86
C TYR A 58 -10.91 -3.21 1.98
N GLY A 59 -11.21 -2.53 0.87
CA GLY A 59 -11.90 -1.23 0.86
C GLY A 59 -11.00 -0.04 1.16
N ILE A 60 -9.68 -0.23 1.31
CA ILE A 60 -8.72 0.84 1.56
C ILE A 60 -8.57 1.67 0.28
N ALA A 61 -8.88 2.96 0.36
CA ALA A 61 -9.02 3.81 -0.81
C ALA A 61 -8.09 5.02 -0.79
N ASN A 62 -7.83 5.60 0.39
CA ASN A 62 -7.01 6.80 0.45
C ASN A 62 -5.51 6.48 0.27
N GLN A 63 -4.79 7.44 -0.31
CA GLN A 63 -3.37 7.26 -0.68
C GLN A 63 -2.44 7.03 0.53
N ARG A 64 -2.79 7.56 1.71
CA ARG A 64 -1.96 7.41 2.91
C ARG A 64 -2.08 6.00 3.47
N SER A 65 -3.30 5.47 3.54
CA SER A 65 -3.60 4.14 4.06
C SER A 65 -3.14 3.04 3.12
N VAL A 66 -3.31 3.24 1.80
CA VAL A 66 -2.70 2.36 0.79
C VAL A 66 -1.17 2.33 0.92
N PHE A 67 -0.54 3.49 1.13
CA PHE A 67 0.92 3.53 1.35
C PHE A 67 1.34 2.74 2.59
N LYS A 68 0.62 2.88 3.72
CA LYS A 68 0.90 2.09 4.94
C LYS A 68 0.73 0.59 4.71
N PHE A 69 -0.31 0.18 3.98
CA PHE A 69 -0.52 -1.21 3.60
C PHE A 69 0.68 -1.76 2.79
N ILE A 70 1.18 -0.99 1.81
CA ILE A 70 2.35 -1.38 1.01
C ILE A 70 3.61 -1.47 1.89
N VAL A 71 3.78 -0.56 2.85
CA VAL A 71 4.90 -0.62 3.81
C VAL A 71 4.78 -1.88 4.68
N LEU A 72 3.59 -2.22 5.18
CA LEU A 72 3.36 -3.47 5.91
C LEU A 72 3.74 -4.70 5.07
N MET A 73 3.32 -4.73 3.80
CA MET A 73 3.70 -5.78 2.85
C MET A 73 5.22 -5.88 2.64
N LEU A 74 5.94 -4.75 2.75
CA LEU A 74 7.38 -4.70 2.57
C LEU A 74 8.14 -5.18 3.82
N ILE A 75 7.67 -4.82 5.02
CA ILE A 75 8.37 -5.08 6.28
C ILE A 75 7.92 -6.37 6.99
N ALA A 76 6.64 -6.72 6.91
CA ALA A 76 6.07 -7.91 7.54
C ALA A 76 6.02 -9.11 6.57
N GLY A 77 6.36 -8.88 5.30
CA GLY A 77 6.38 -9.89 4.24
C GLY A 77 5.21 -9.74 3.27
N SER A 78 5.43 -10.22 2.04
CA SER A 78 4.52 -9.97 0.91
C SER A 78 3.14 -10.61 1.05
N ARG A 79 2.96 -11.53 2.01
CA ARG A 79 1.71 -12.25 2.33
C ARG A 79 1.17 -11.93 3.71
N PHE A 80 1.58 -10.81 4.33
CA PHE A 80 1.17 -10.48 5.70
C PHE A 80 -0.37 -10.45 5.88
N ASP A 81 -1.12 -10.04 4.87
CA ASP A 81 -2.59 -9.96 4.87
C ASP A 81 -3.27 -11.31 4.65
N GLU A 82 -2.52 -12.41 4.56
CA GLU A 82 -3.04 -13.78 4.61
C GLU A 82 -2.99 -14.36 6.03
N ASP A 83 -2.34 -13.67 6.99
CA ASP A 83 -2.35 -14.06 8.39
C ASP A 83 -3.77 -13.86 8.98
N PRO A 84 -4.38 -14.88 9.62
CA PRO A 84 -5.72 -14.77 10.18
C PRO A 84 -5.90 -13.62 11.18
N ALA A 85 -4.87 -13.31 11.99
CA ALA A 85 -4.93 -12.20 12.94
C ALA A 85 -4.89 -10.83 12.24
N VAL A 86 -4.19 -10.75 11.11
CA VAL A 86 -4.17 -9.54 10.27
C VAL A 86 -5.50 -9.38 9.54
N GLN A 87 -6.03 -10.47 8.96
CA GLN A 87 -7.32 -10.46 8.27
C GLN A 87 -8.46 -10.01 9.19
N TYR A 88 -8.48 -10.50 10.44
CA TYR A 88 -9.46 -10.08 11.43
C TYR A 88 -9.53 -8.55 11.59
N ILE A 89 -8.39 -7.86 11.56
CA ILE A 89 -8.33 -6.40 11.65
C ILE A 89 -8.66 -5.74 10.30
N LEU A 90 -8.18 -6.28 9.18
CA LEU A 90 -8.44 -5.74 7.84
C LEU A 90 -9.91 -5.86 7.40
N GLU A 91 -10.67 -6.78 7.99
CA GLU A 91 -12.07 -7.03 7.69
C GLU A 91 -13.02 -6.50 8.79
N ASP A 92 -12.49 -5.90 9.86
CA ASP A 92 -13.28 -5.37 10.96
C ASP A 92 -14.21 -4.24 10.49
N GLN A 93 -15.51 -4.53 10.47
CA GLN A 93 -16.56 -3.60 10.03
C GLN A 93 -16.82 -2.47 11.04
N THR A 94 -16.31 -2.57 12.26
CA THR A 94 -16.40 -1.50 13.26
C THR A 94 -15.39 -0.39 13.01
N LEU A 95 -14.38 -0.65 12.17
CA LEU A 95 -13.34 0.30 11.78
C LEU A 95 -13.58 0.80 10.35
N ASP A 96 -13.28 2.09 10.12
CA ASP A 96 -13.16 2.62 8.77
C ASP A 96 -12.04 1.85 8.03
N PRO A 97 -12.27 1.36 6.79
CA PRO A 97 -11.25 0.64 6.02
C PRO A 97 -9.90 1.34 5.97
N ASP A 98 -9.89 2.67 5.89
CA ASP A 98 -8.67 3.44 5.79
C ASP A 98 -7.91 3.57 7.13
N ASP A 99 -8.53 3.27 8.27
CA ASP A 99 -7.88 3.27 9.59
C ASP A 99 -7.21 1.92 9.90
N ARG A 100 -7.68 0.82 9.29
CA ARG A 100 -7.21 -0.55 9.58
C ARG A 100 -5.69 -0.74 9.37
N PRO A 101 -5.07 -0.22 8.29
CA PRO A 101 -3.61 -0.31 8.13
C PRO A 101 -2.82 0.42 9.22
N GLU A 102 -3.38 1.48 9.82
CA GLU A 102 -2.70 2.20 10.91
C GLU A 102 -2.68 1.38 12.19
N VAL A 103 -3.80 0.72 12.52
CA VAL A 103 -3.88 -0.18 13.68
C VAL A 103 -2.82 -1.27 13.57
N LEU A 104 -2.72 -1.90 12.41
CA LEU A 104 -1.70 -2.92 12.13
C LEU A 104 -0.28 -2.35 12.22
N PHE A 105 -0.05 -1.18 11.63
CA PHE A 105 1.27 -0.54 11.64
C PHE A 105 1.76 -0.25 13.07
N HIS A 106 0.89 0.25 13.94
CA HIS A 106 1.23 0.44 15.35
C HIS A 106 1.52 -0.88 16.08
N ALA A 107 0.77 -1.94 15.79
CA ALA A 107 1.02 -3.26 16.36
C ALA A 107 2.39 -3.82 15.93
N THR A 108 2.75 -3.72 14.64
CA THR A 108 4.03 -4.20 14.09
C THR A 108 5.24 -3.44 14.64
N VAL A 109 5.14 -2.11 14.80
CA VAL A 109 6.23 -1.30 15.37
C VAL A 109 6.45 -1.63 16.86
N ASN A 110 5.39 -1.96 17.60
CA ASN A 110 5.48 -2.30 19.01
C ASN A 110 6.07 -3.69 19.27
N THR A 111 5.82 -4.67 18.38
CA THR A 111 6.44 -5.99 18.48
C THR A 111 7.93 -5.95 18.11
N ALA A 112 8.30 -5.21 17.07
CA ALA A 112 9.71 -5.04 16.69
C ALA A 112 10.58 -4.41 17.81
N LYS A 113 10.01 -3.53 18.63
CA LYS A 113 10.69 -2.92 19.79
C LYS A 113 10.83 -3.85 21.00
N ARG A 114 10.09 -4.95 21.08
CA ARG A 114 10.15 -5.90 22.21
C ARG A 114 11.14 -7.05 21.98
N SER A 115 11.68 -7.17 20.77
CA SER A 115 12.66 -8.21 20.40
C SER A 115 14.09 -7.67 20.21
N MET A 116 14.33 -6.41 20.61
CA MET A 116 15.66 -5.81 20.80
C MET A 116 15.86 -5.50 22.28
#